data_AF-A0A933KVI4-F1
#
_entry.id   AF-A0A933KVI4-F1
#
_cell.length_a   1.000
_cell.length_b   1.000
_cell.length_c   1.000
_cell.angle_alpha   90.00
_cell.angle_beta   90.00
_cell.angle_gamma   90.00
#
_symmetry.space_group_name_H-M   'P 1'
#
loop_
_entity.id
_entity.type
_entity.pdbx_description
1 polymer ?
#
loop_
_entity_poly.entity_id
_entity_poly.type
_entity_poly.pdbx_seq_one_letter_code
_entity_poly.pdbx_strand_id
1 'polypeptide(L)'
;MRMASTFRYGVIAAAVLTVGGCRQGDGPVPTPSVEREQELVDVAHDLQNVALGRDPQAAADLADDLRKYTDGKPKAEPAVDELSRRTVQTLAGVSLPGPAAQQLAHHYYMAMMAREMSDRQVETLQNDTQSLLMSIGVAEPTAQQVAQQVGAVQTLVTDRQRRWYELF
;
A
#
# COMPACT_ATOMS: atom_id res chain seq x y z
N MET A 1 -24.71 53.71 -44.72
CA MET A 1 -24.96 53.95 -43.28
C MET A 1 -26.15 53.08 -42.88
N ARG A 2 -26.13 52.16 -41.91
CA ARG A 2 -25.17 51.78 -40.86
C ARG A 2 -25.32 50.27 -40.61
N MET A 3 -24.19 49.65 -40.28
CA MET A 3 -24.03 48.30 -39.72
C MET A 3 -24.82 48.13 -38.42
N ALA A 4 -25.34 46.92 -38.18
CA ALA A 4 -25.55 46.39 -36.82
C ALA A 4 -25.52 44.85 -36.86
N SER A 5 -24.31 44.31 -37.08
CA SER A 5 -23.98 42.89 -36.93
C SER A 5 -23.26 42.69 -35.59
N THR A 6 -23.98 42.59 -34.48
CA THR A 6 -23.35 42.37 -33.17
C THR A 6 -24.31 41.63 -32.23
N PHE A 7 -24.62 40.38 -32.57
CA PHE A 7 -25.33 39.49 -31.64
C PHE A 7 -24.91 38.01 -31.81
N ARG A 8 -23.60 37.75 -31.94
CA ARG A 8 -23.07 36.37 -32.10
C ARG A 8 -21.80 36.03 -31.31
N TYR A 9 -21.38 36.86 -30.37
CA TYR A 9 -20.16 36.60 -29.58
C TYR A 9 -20.40 36.48 -28.07
N GLY A 10 -21.65 36.30 -27.63
CA GLY A 10 -22.01 36.24 -26.21
C GLY A 10 -22.12 34.83 -25.60
N VAL A 11 -21.77 33.76 -26.32
CA VAL A 11 -22.00 32.36 -25.86
C VAL A 11 -20.70 31.54 -25.78
N ILE A 12 -19.56 32.03 -26.27
CA ILE A 12 -18.31 31.24 -26.35
C ILE A 12 -17.41 31.42 -25.10
N ALA A 13 -17.70 32.39 -24.23
CA ALA A 13 -16.84 32.71 -23.07
C ALA A 13 -17.23 32.02 -21.75
N ALA A 14 -18.05 30.97 -21.78
CA ALA A 14 -18.48 30.23 -20.57
C ALA A 14 -18.01 28.75 -20.53
N ALA A 15 -17.21 28.30 -21.50
CA ALA A 15 -16.82 26.88 -21.62
C ALA A 15 -15.39 26.54 -21.17
N VAL A 16 -14.61 27.52 -20.66
CA VAL A 16 -13.19 27.32 -20.33
C VAL A 16 -12.91 27.17 -18.82
N LEU A 17 -13.93 27.27 -17.95
CA LEU A 17 -13.72 27.46 -16.51
C LEU A 17 -13.88 26.24 -15.58
N THR A 18 -13.99 24.99 -16.06
CA THR A 18 -14.21 23.86 -15.13
C THR A 18 -13.51 22.55 -15.50
N VAL A 19 -12.32 22.60 -16.11
CA VAL A 19 -11.37 21.46 -16.08
C VAL A 19 -10.25 21.72 -15.06
N GLY A 20 -10.59 22.38 -13.95
CA GLY A 20 -9.81 22.25 -12.73
C GLY A 20 -10.10 20.85 -12.19
N GLY A 21 -9.35 19.86 -12.68
CA GLY A 21 -9.47 18.48 -12.22
C GLY A 21 -9.27 18.44 -10.71
N CYS A 22 -10.37 18.33 -9.97
CA CYS A 22 -10.33 17.96 -8.57
C CYS A 22 -9.80 16.54 -8.51
N ARG A 23 -8.47 16.37 -8.51
CA ARG A 23 -7.83 15.13 -8.08
C ARG A 23 -8.39 14.84 -6.70
N GLN A 24 -9.03 13.69 -6.55
CA GLN A 24 -9.46 13.25 -5.23
C GLN A 24 -8.21 13.25 -4.34
N GLY A 25 -8.34 13.91 -3.19
CA GLY A 25 -7.27 13.94 -2.20
C GLY A 25 -6.82 12.54 -1.84
N ASP A 26 -5.59 12.46 -1.38
CA ASP A 26 -5.11 11.26 -0.72
C ASP A 26 -6.00 10.97 0.49
N GLY A 27 -6.27 9.68 0.72
CA GLY A 27 -7.06 9.25 1.85
C GLY A 27 -6.25 9.34 3.14
N PRO A 28 -6.94 9.34 4.30
CA PRO A 28 -6.25 9.30 5.58
C PRO A 28 -5.36 8.05 5.67
N VAL A 29 -4.16 8.26 6.19
CA VAL A 29 -3.23 7.20 6.57
C VAL A 29 -3.42 6.95 8.07
N PRO A 30 -3.77 5.73 8.51
CA PRO A 30 -3.99 5.46 9.92
C PRO A 30 -2.67 5.53 10.70
N THR A 31 -2.68 6.24 11.81
CA THR A 31 -1.62 6.12 12.82
C THR A 31 -1.91 4.90 13.70
N PRO A 32 -0.94 3.99 13.93
CA PRO A 32 -1.10 2.91 14.90
C PRO A 32 -1.50 3.43 16.28
N SER A 33 -2.40 2.73 16.98
CA SER A 33 -2.61 2.95 18.42
C SER A 33 -1.43 2.36 19.21
N VAL A 34 -1.34 2.67 20.51
CA VAL A 34 -0.29 2.10 21.38
C VAL A 34 -0.31 0.57 21.37
N GLU A 35 -1.49 -0.05 21.36
CA GLU A 35 -1.61 -1.50 21.25
C GLU A 35 -1.09 -2.01 19.90
N ARG A 36 -1.40 -1.30 18.81
CA ARG A 36 -0.92 -1.67 17.48
C ARG A 36 0.59 -1.46 17.32
N GLU A 37 1.18 -0.47 17.98
CA GLU A 37 2.63 -0.29 17.99
C GLU A 37 3.36 -1.50 18.58
N GLN A 38 2.81 -2.11 19.65
CA GLN A 38 3.37 -3.35 20.20
C GLN A 38 3.26 -4.51 19.20
N GLU A 39 2.13 -4.67 18.53
CA GLU A 39 1.97 -5.69 17.48
C GLU A 39 2.96 -5.49 16.33
N LEU A 40 3.27 -4.24 15.94
CA LEU A 40 4.27 -3.97 14.92
C LEU A 40 5.68 -4.37 15.35
N VAL A 41 5.99 -4.28 16.65
CA VAL A 41 7.26 -4.78 17.20
C VAL A 41 7.32 -6.30 17.10
N ASP A 42 6.22 -7.00 17.38
CA ASP A 42 6.14 -8.46 17.26
C ASP A 42 6.32 -8.90 15.81
N VAL A 43 5.60 -8.28 14.86
CA VAL A 43 5.78 -8.51 13.41
C VAL A 43 7.22 -8.23 12.97
N ALA A 44 7.85 -7.16 13.48
CA ALA A 44 9.24 -6.85 13.15
C ALA A 44 10.20 -7.93 13.67
N HIS A 45 9.99 -8.47 14.87
CA HIS A 45 10.77 -9.58 15.39
C HIS A 45 10.58 -10.85 14.56
N ASP A 46 9.36 -11.16 14.13
CA ASP A 46 9.08 -12.32 13.27
C ASP A 46 9.79 -12.21 11.93
N LEU A 47 9.77 -11.01 11.30
CA LEU A 47 10.53 -10.74 10.09
C LEU A 47 12.04 -10.99 10.27
N GLN A 48 12.60 -10.61 11.43
CA GLN A 48 14.01 -10.88 11.74
C GLN A 48 14.27 -12.37 11.97
N ASN A 49 13.38 -13.06 12.67
CA ASN A 49 13.50 -14.49 12.93
C ASN A 49 13.43 -15.31 11.63
N VAL A 50 12.52 -14.93 10.72
CA VAL A 50 12.44 -15.43 9.35
C VAL A 50 13.75 -15.20 8.61
N ALA A 51 14.29 -13.98 8.66
CA ALA A 51 15.50 -13.63 7.94
C ALA A 51 16.73 -14.44 8.42
N LEU A 52 16.83 -14.65 9.73
CA LEU A 52 17.88 -15.44 10.37
C LEU A 52 17.70 -16.95 10.16
N GLY A 53 16.50 -17.43 9.83
CA GLY A 53 16.19 -18.85 9.65
C GLY A 53 16.40 -19.70 10.92
N ARG A 54 16.39 -19.08 12.10
CA ARG A 54 16.69 -19.75 13.38
C ARG A 54 15.46 -20.34 14.05
N ASP A 55 14.29 -19.78 13.77
CA ASP A 55 13.04 -20.21 14.35
C ASP A 55 12.16 -20.86 13.27
N PRO A 56 11.84 -22.16 13.39
CA PRO A 56 10.96 -22.83 12.44
C PRO A 56 9.51 -22.34 12.48
N GLN A 57 9.08 -21.66 13.55
CA GLN A 57 7.73 -21.11 13.69
C GLN A 57 7.58 -19.70 13.12
N ALA A 58 8.66 -18.94 12.96
CA ALA A 58 8.60 -17.53 12.58
C ALA A 58 7.83 -17.25 11.27
N ALA A 59 7.83 -18.19 10.32
CA ALA A 59 7.02 -18.05 9.11
C ALA A 59 5.51 -18.19 9.37
N ALA A 60 5.13 -19.09 10.28
CA ALA A 60 3.74 -19.26 10.71
C ALA A 60 3.29 -18.09 11.59
N ASP A 61 4.13 -17.68 12.55
CA ASP A 61 3.86 -16.55 13.44
C ASP A 61 3.66 -15.25 12.63
N LEU A 62 4.53 -14.97 11.66
CA LEU A 62 4.37 -13.83 10.76
C LEU A 62 3.05 -13.90 9.98
N ALA A 63 2.67 -15.06 9.46
CA ALA A 63 1.40 -15.20 8.73
C ALA A 63 0.19 -14.95 9.65
N ASP A 64 0.20 -15.50 10.85
CA ASP A 64 -0.88 -15.35 11.82
C ASP A 64 -0.98 -13.91 12.34
N ASP A 65 0.14 -13.24 12.56
CA ASP A 65 0.17 -11.83 12.95
C ASP A 65 -0.36 -10.91 11.85
N LEU A 66 0.02 -11.14 10.59
CA LEU A 66 -0.49 -10.34 9.49
C LEU A 66 -2.00 -10.56 9.28
N ARG A 67 -2.51 -11.78 9.48
CA ARG A 67 -3.97 -12.08 9.42
C ARG A 67 -4.78 -11.31 10.46
N LYS A 68 -4.20 -10.91 11.60
CA LYS A 68 -4.93 -10.08 12.59
C LYS A 68 -5.40 -8.75 12.02
N TYR A 69 -4.78 -8.26 10.94
CA TYR A 69 -5.16 -7.01 10.28
C TYR A 69 -6.25 -7.17 9.22
N THR A 70 -6.65 -8.40 8.88
CA THR A 70 -7.75 -8.66 7.93
C THR A 70 -9.12 -8.72 8.60
N ASP A 71 -9.25 -8.31 9.86
CA ASP A 71 -10.54 -8.30 10.55
C ASP A 71 -11.58 -7.44 9.81
N GLY A 72 -12.77 -8.04 9.59
CA GLY A 72 -13.82 -7.49 8.75
C GLY A 72 -13.59 -7.57 7.23
N LYS A 73 -12.48 -8.19 6.77
CA LYS A 73 -12.09 -8.34 5.36
C LYS A 73 -11.63 -9.78 5.03
N PRO A 74 -12.45 -10.82 5.24
CA PRO A 74 -12.03 -12.22 5.04
C PRO A 74 -11.60 -12.55 3.60
N LYS A 75 -12.06 -11.77 2.61
CA LYS A 75 -11.62 -11.91 1.21
C LYS A 75 -10.15 -11.53 0.98
N ALA A 76 -9.54 -10.80 1.91
CA ALA A 76 -8.14 -10.39 1.84
C ALA A 76 -7.19 -11.45 2.42
N GLU A 77 -7.66 -12.38 3.25
CA GLU A 77 -6.82 -13.40 3.91
C GLU A 77 -5.92 -14.16 2.94
N PRO A 78 -6.39 -14.68 1.78
CA PRO A 78 -5.50 -15.39 0.86
C PRO A 78 -4.40 -14.51 0.27
N ALA A 79 -4.65 -13.21 0.09
CA ALA A 79 -3.65 -12.28 -0.41
C ALA A 79 -2.61 -11.91 0.67
N VAL A 80 -3.03 -11.87 1.93
CA VAL A 80 -2.12 -11.68 3.07
C VAL A 80 -1.27 -12.93 3.31
N ASP A 81 -1.84 -14.12 3.15
CA ASP A 81 -1.07 -15.38 3.18
C ASP A 81 0.00 -15.41 2.09
N GLU A 82 -0.36 -14.99 0.89
CA GLU A 82 0.58 -14.90 -0.23
C GLU A 82 1.65 -13.82 0.00
N LEU A 83 1.29 -12.70 0.65
CA LEU A 83 2.26 -11.68 1.08
C LEU A 83 3.27 -12.28 2.05
N SER A 84 2.80 -12.91 3.14
CA SER A 84 3.64 -13.57 4.14
C SER A 84 4.56 -14.60 3.50
N ARG A 85 4.01 -15.50 2.66
CA ARG A 85 4.78 -16.53 1.95
C ARG A 85 5.90 -15.93 1.09
N ARG A 86 5.62 -14.89 0.30
CA ARG A 86 6.63 -14.22 -0.53
C ARG A 86 7.68 -13.52 0.31
N THR A 87 7.28 -12.88 1.40
CA THR A 87 8.20 -12.24 2.34
C THR A 87 9.14 -13.25 2.99
N VAL A 88 8.62 -14.39 3.46
CA VAL A 88 9.43 -15.48 4.03
C VAL A 88 10.47 -15.98 3.02
N GLN A 89 10.06 -16.23 1.78
CA GLN A 89 10.98 -16.66 0.72
C GLN A 89 12.02 -15.59 0.39
N THR A 90 11.63 -14.33 0.44
CA THR A 90 12.46 -13.18 0.10
C THR A 90 13.53 -12.91 1.17
N LEU A 91 13.17 -13.04 2.44
CA LEU A 91 14.03 -12.71 3.57
C LEU A 91 14.94 -13.86 3.99
N ALA A 92 14.66 -15.10 3.59
CA ALA A 92 15.46 -16.27 3.98
C ALA A 92 16.95 -16.07 3.65
N GLY A 93 17.79 -15.99 4.69
CA GLY A 93 19.24 -15.80 4.55
C GLY A 93 19.69 -14.36 4.27
N VAL A 94 18.77 -13.38 4.30
CA VAL A 94 19.07 -11.96 4.18
C VAL A 94 19.39 -11.36 5.54
N SER A 95 20.32 -10.41 5.61
CA SER A 95 20.54 -9.63 6.83
C SER A 95 19.45 -8.56 6.93
N LEU A 96 18.57 -8.67 7.93
CA LEU A 96 17.50 -7.70 8.17
C LEU A 96 17.76 -6.90 9.46
N PRO A 97 18.28 -5.67 9.37
CA PRO A 97 18.46 -4.80 10.53
C PRO A 97 17.13 -4.44 11.19
N GLY A 98 17.13 -4.24 12.52
CA GLY A 98 15.93 -3.89 13.28
C GLY A 98 15.13 -2.71 12.71
N PRO A 99 15.76 -1.58 12.35
CA PRO A 99 15.05 -0.46 11.72
C PRO A 99 14.37 -0.82 10.39
N ALA A 100 15.01 -1.67 9.58
CA ALA A 100 14.44 -2.13 8.31
C ALA A 100 13.27 -3.10 8.54
N ALA A 101 13.36 -3.98 9.55
CA ALA A 101 12.26 -4.85 9.96
C ALA A 101 11.05 -4.05 10.43
N GLN A 102 11.26 -3.03 11.28
CA GLN A 102 10.21 -2.14 11.75
C GLN A 102 9.55 -1.37 10.61
N GLN A 103 10.34 -0.84 9.69
CA GLN A 103 9.80 -0.14 8.52
C GLN A 103 8.98 -1.07 7.61
N LEU A 104 9.46 -2.30 7.39
CA LEU A 104 8.72 -3.29 6.60
C LEU A 104 7.42 -3.71 7.28
N ALA A 105 7.43 -3.94 8.60
CA ALA A 105 6.23 -4.19 9.39
C ALA A 105 5.22 -3.03 9.26
N HIS A 106 5.70 -1.78 9.32
CA HIS A 106 4.85 -0.61 9.12
C HIS A 106 4.24 -0.56 7.72
N HIS A 107 5.01 -0.89 6.67
CA HIS A 107 4.47 -0.95 5.31
C HIS A 107 3.36 -2.00 5.17
N TYR A 108 3.51 -3.17 5.81
CA TYR A 108 2.47 -4.21 5.81
C TYR A 108 1.23 -3.76 6.56
N TYR A 109 1.38 -3.16 7.73
CA TYR A 109 0.27 -2.55 8.46
C TYR A 109 -0.48 -1.53 7.61
N MET A 110 0.24 -0.64 6.93
CA MET A 110 -0.34 0.34 6.01
C MET A 110 -1.12 -0.33 4.86
N ALA A 111 -0.57 -1.41 4.30
CA ALA A 111 -1.23 -2.16 3.23
C ALA A 111 -2.60 -2.73 3.64
N MET A 112 -2.76 -3.10 4.92
CA MET A 112 -3.98 -3.76 5.42
C MET A 112 -4.95 -2.79 6.11
N MET A 113 -4.45 -1.79 6.83
CA MET A 113 -5.26 -0.94 7.70
C MET A 113 -5.68 0.37 7.04
N ALA A 114 -4.98 0.84 6.01
CA ALA A 114 -5.28 2.12 5.36
C ALA A 114 -6.37 1.98 4.29
N ARG A 115 -7.63 1.83 4.73
CA ARG A 115 -8.76 1.46 3.85
C ARG A 115 -9.17 2.51 2.82
N GLU A 116 -8.62 3.72 2.86
CA GLU A 116 -8.98 4.81 1.96
C GLU A 116 -7.84 5.29 1.05
N MET A 117 -6.73 4.54 0.99
CA MET A 117 -5.57 4.91 0.17
C MET A 117 -5.95 5.19 -1.29
N SER A 118 -5.41 6.27 -1.84
CA SER A 118 -5.46 6.57 -3.27
C SER A 118 -4.57 5.62 -4.05
N ASP A 119 -4.84 5.43 -5.34
CA ASP A 119 -3.97 4.63 -6.22
C ASP A 119 -2.51 5.10 -6.17
N ARG A 120 -2.29 6.42 -6.04
CA ARG A 120 -0.96 7.02 -5.87
C ARG A 120 -0.33 6.62 -4.55
N GLN A 121 -1.08 6.65 -3.44
CA GLN A 121 -0.57 6.22 -2.14
C GLN A 121 -0.23 4.73 -2.17
N VAL A 122 -1.04 3.90 -2.84
CA VAL A 122 -0.74 2.48 -3.01
C VAL A 122 0.56 2.31 -3.80
N GLU A 123 0.69 2.99 -4.94
CA GLU A 123 1.92 2.97 -5.75
C GLU A 123 3.15 3.42 -4.96
N THR A 124 3.05 4.50 -4.17
CA THR A 124 4.11 4.95 -3.26
C THR A 124 4.48 3.86 -2.26
N LEU A 125 3.50 3.22 -1.60
CA LEU A 125 3.75 2.15 -0.65
C LEU A 125 4.43 0.93 -1.30
N GLN A 126 4.06 0.59 -2.54
CA GLN A 126 4.72 -0.48 -3.31
C GLN A 126 6.18 -0.11 -3.61
N ASN A 127 6.44 1.11 -4.10
CA ASN A 127 7.78 1.60 -4.40
C ASN A 127 8.66 1.66 -3.16
N ASP A 128 8.12 2.11 -2.03
CA ASP A 128 8.82 2.18 -0.74
C ASP A 128 9.16 0.78 -0.22
N THR A 129 8.23 -0.18 -0.34
CA THR A 129 8.47 -1.58 0.00
C THR A 129 9.54 -2.21 -0.88
N GLN A 130 9.47 -2.02 -2.19
CA GLN A 130 10.48 -2.51 -3.13
C GLN A 130 11.86 -1.93 -2.80
N SER A 131 11.94 -0.60 -2.62
CA SER A 131 13.18 0.11 -2.33
C SER A 131 13.81 -0.36 -1.01
N LEU A 132 12.99 -0.57 0.02
CA LEU A 132 13.44 -1.09 1.31
C LEU A 132 14.04 -2.50 1.17
N LEU A 133 13.35 -3.41 0.47
CA LEU A 133 13.84 -4.78 0.25
C LEU A 133 15.15 -4.77 -0.56
N MET A 134 15.23 -3.93 -1.60
CA MET A 134 16.48 -3.77 -2.37
C MET A 134 17.62 -3.23 -1.50
N SER A 135 17.34 -2.30 -0.57
CA SER A 135 18.35 -1.73 0.33
C SER A 135 18.99 -2.76 1.27
N ILE A 136 18.28 -3.85 1.59
CA ILE A 136 18.79 -4.97 2.41
C ILE A 136 19.38 -6.11 1.56
N GLY A 137 19.52 -5.92 0.24
CA GLY A 137 20.18 -6.86 -0.67
C GLY A 137 19.26 -7.83 -1.41
N VAL A 138 17.94 -7.66 -1.34
CA VAL A 138 17.00 -8.45 -2.14
C VAL A 138 17.11 -8.04 -3.62
N ALA A 139 17.15 -9.03 -4.51
CA ALA A 139 17.15 -8.78 -5.95
C ALA A 139 15.86 -8.08 -6.41
N GLU A 140 15.99 -7.12 -7.33
CA GLU A 140 14.88 -6.28 -7.81
C GLU A 140 13.63 -7.08 -8.24
N PRO A 141 13.71 -8.16 -9.05
CA PRO A 141 12.52 -8.92 -9.44
C PRO A 141 11.78 -9.53 -8.24
N THR A 142 12.52 -9.96 -7.22
CA THR A 142 11.94 -10.54 -5.99
C THR A 142 11.33 -9.45 -5.11
N ALA A 143 12.02 -8.32 -4.94
CA ALA A 143 11.50 -7.16 -4.21
C ALA A 143 10.21 -6.62 -4.85
N GLN A 144 10.18 -6.55 -6.19
CA GLN A 144 9.02 -6.13 -6.95
C GLN A 144 7.83 -7.06 -6.74
N GLN A 145 8.04 -8.38 -6.64
CA GLN A 145 6.97 -9.33 -6.38
C GLN A 145 6.30 -9.12 -5.01
N VAL A 146 7.08 -8.83 -3.97
CA VAL A 146 6.52 -8.51 -2.63
C VAL A 146 5.76 -7.18 -2.68
N ALA A 147 6.33 -6.17 -3.32
CA ALA A 147 5.66 -4.88 -3.52
C ALA A 147 4.35 -5.00 -4.33
N GLN A 148 4.31 -5.80 -5.39
CA GLN A 148 3.09 -6.08 -6.13
C GLN A 148 2.02 -6.73 -5.25
N GLN A 149 2.44 -7.66 -4.39
CA GLN A 149 1.53 -8.31 -3.46
C GLN A 149 0.95 -7.35 -2.41
N VAL A 150 1.72 -6.35 -1.96
CA VAL A 150 1.20 -5.24 -1.13
C VAL A 150 0.03 -4.51 -1.82
N GLY A 151 0.15 -4.22 -3.11
CA GLY A 151 -0.95 -3.61 -3.88
C GLY A 151 -2.16 -4.53 -4.06
N ALA A 152 -1.92 -5.84 -4.22
CA ALA A 152 -2.99 -6.84 -4.30
C ALA A 152 -3.79 -6.92 -2.98
N VAL A 153 -3.11 -6.87 -1.83
CA VAL A 153 -3.77 -6.78 -0.52
C VAL A 153 -4.61 -5.50 -0.43
N GLN A 154 -4.04 -4.35 -0.81
CA GLN A 154 -4.76 -3.06 -0.80
C GLN A 154 -6.06 -3.10 -1.60
N THR A 155 -6.02 -3.71 -2.79
CA THR A 155 -7.20 -3.87 -3.66
C THR A 155 -8.35 -4.63 -2.97
N LEU A 156 -8.04 -5.50 -2.01
CA LEU A 156 -9.02 -6.33 -1.30
C LEU A 156 -9.48 -5.70 0.03
N VAL A 157 -8.64 -4.91 0.69
CA VAL A 157 -9.00 -4.26 1.97
C VAL A 157 -9.64 -2.89 1.80
N THR A 158 -9.41 -2.22 0.67
CA THR A 158 -9.90 -0.85 0.44
C THR A 158 -11.43 -0.75 0.57
N ASP A 159 -11.87 0.32 1.21
CA ASP A 159 -13.26 0.81 1.25
C ASP A 159 -13.46 1.99 0.29
N ARG A 160 -12.37 2.49 -0.32
CA ARG A 160 -12.41 3.61 -1.25
C ARG A 160 -13.24 3.25 -2.47
N GLN A 161 -14.34 3.98 -2.67
CA GLN A 161 -15.05 3.96 -3.95
C GLN A 161 -14.27 4.77 -4.98
N ARG A 162 -13.80 4.10 -6.03
CA ARG A 162 -13.23 4.76 -7.20
C ARG A 162 -14.27 5.65 -7.86
N ARG A 163 -13.90 6.89 -8.16
CA ARG A 163 -14.81 7.82 -8.86
C ARG A 163 -14.72 7.63 -10.36
N TRP A 164 -15.77 8.00 -11.09
CA TRP A 164 -15.89 7.77 -12.53
C TRP A 164 -14.74 8.35 -13.36
N TYR A 165 -14.10 9.43 -12.91
CA TYR A 165 -12.97 10.06 -13.60
C TYR A 165 -11.61 9.43 -13.29
N GLU A 166 -11.54 8.44 -12.38
CA GLU A 166 -10.34 7.65 -12.09
C GLU A 166 -10.28 6.38 -12.97
N LEU A 167 -11.28 6.15 -13.81
CA LEU A 167 -11.38 5.00 -14.71
C LEU A 167 -10.88 5.28 -16.14
N PHE A 168 -10.54 6.53 -16.46
CA PHE A 168 -10.18 7.01 -17.81
C PHE A 168 -8.90 7.84 -17.76
#